data_AF-Q4PJ26-F1
#
_entry.id   AF-Q4PJ26-F1
#
_cell.length_a   1.000
_cell.length_b   1.000
_cell.length_c   1.000
_cell.angle_alpha   90.00
_cell.angle_beta   90.00
_cell.angle_gamma   90.00
#
_symmetry.space_group_name_H-M   'P 1'
#
loop_
_entity.id
_entity.type
_entity.pdbx_description
1 polymer ?
#
loop_
_entity_poly.entity_id
_entity_poly.type
_entity_poly.pdbx_seq_one_letter_code
_entity_poly.pdbx_strand_id
1 'polypeptide(L)'
;MTKKLIVLVFCFSIFSNLNSMDNKPYHHLPDNTFRNPEGSPVRDDKIKWSYSTFNKEKKKLDMTIPGDHVLKKEDVLKDLASKQNGNYIGWIGHATFLIKLGETTIITAVSYT
;
A
#
# COMPACT_ATOMS: atom_id res chain seq x y z
N MET A 1 -36.05 -10.41 -20.76
CA MET A 1 -35.86 -9.14 -20.03
C MET A 1 -35.60 -9.34 -18.54
N THR A 2 -36.26 -10.31 -17.91
CA THR A 2 -36.13 -10.68 -16.48
C THR A 2 -34.69 -10.94 -16.01
N LYS A 3 -33.86 -11.64 -16.78
CA LYS A 3 -32.44 -11.87 -16.42
C LYS A 3 -31.62 -10.57 -16.32
N LYS A 4 -31.86 -9.61 -17.21
CA LYS A 4 -31.20 -8.28 -17.17
C LYS A 4 -31.66 -7.45 -15.97
N LEU A 5 -32.94 -7.57 -15.60
CA LEU A 5 -33.51 -6.92 -14.42
C LEU A 5 -32.94 -7.48 -13.12
N ILE A 6 -32.74 -8.80 -13.03
CA ILE A 6 -32.10 -9.46 -11.89
C ILE A 6 -30.64 -8.97 -11.71
N VAL A 7 -29.89 -8.89 -12.81
CA VAL A 7 -28.51 -8.36 -12.78
C VAL A 7 -28.49 -6.90 -12.33
N LEU A 8 -29.43 -6.08 -12.81
CA LEU A 8 -29.55 -4.67 -12.43
C LEU A 8 -29.83 -4.51 -10.92
N VAL A 9 -30.78 -5.29 -10.37
CA VAL A 9 -31.13 -5.27 -8.94
C VAL A 9 -29.94 -5.76 -8.09
N PHE A 10 -29.24 -6.79 -8.55
CA PHE A 10 -28.04 -7.30 -7.88
C PHE A 10 -26.94 -6.24 -7.85
N CYS A 11 -26.64 -5.57 -8.96
CA CYS A 11 -25.70 -4.46 -9.00
C CYS A 11 -26.11 -3.34 -8.03
N PHE A 12 -27.38 -2.95 -8.02
CA PHE A 12 -27.88 -1.90 -7.12
C PHE A 12 -27.69 -2.25 -5.64
N SER A 13 -27.89 -3.52 -5.26
CA SER A 13 -27.67 -3.99 -3.89
C SER A 13 -26.20 -3.97 -3.44
N ILE A 14 -25.27 -4.16 -4.38
CA ILE A 14 -23.82 -4.06 -4.10
C ILE A 14 -23.44 -2.59 -3.90
N PHE A 15 -24.00 -1.69 -4.71
CA PHE A 15 -23.70 -0.25 -4.63
C PHE A 15 -24.47 0.49 -3.53
N SER A 16 -25.57 -0.05 -3.01
CA SER A 16 -26.35 0.59 -1.92
C SER A 16 -25.65 0.58 -0.56
N ASN A 17 -24.56 -0.18 -0.40
CA ASN A 17 -23.73 -0.20 0.81
C ASN A 17 -22.77 1.01 0.92
N LEU A 18 -23.17 2.18 0.41
CA LEU A 18 -22.39 3.43 0.48
C LEU A 18 -22.18 3.94 1.92
N ASN A 19 -22.96 3.44 2.89
CA ASN A 19 -22.79 3.72 4.32
C ASN A 19 -22.16 2.51 5.02
N SER A 20 -20.93 2.16 4.65
CA SER A 20 -20.24 1.04 5.31
C SER A 20 -19.87 1.44 6.74
N MET A 21 -20.34 0.64 7.71
CA MET A 21 -20.13 0.66 9.17
C MET A 21 -21.16 1.46 9.99
N ASP A 22 -21.94 0.76 10.82
CA ASP A 22 -22.86 1.32 11.83
C ASP A 22 -22.13 2.19 12.87
N ASN A 23 -20.90 1.78 13.23
CA ASN A 23 -20.02 2.53 14.15
C ASN A 23 -18.73 2.90 13.41
N LYS A 24 -18.74 4.04 12.72
CA LYS A 24 -17.51 4.56 12.09
C LYS A 24 -16.49 4.91 13.18
N PRO A 25 -15.20 4.57 13.00
CA PRO A 25 -14.16 5.01 13.92
C PRO A 25 -14.14 6.54 14.05
N TYR A 26 -13.73 7.06 15.22
CA TYR A 26 -13.72 8.50 15.51
C TYR A 26 -13.11 9.38 14.40
N HIS A 27 -12.11 8.87 13.68
CA HIS A 27 -11.40 9.59 12.63
C HIS A 27 -12.17 9.71 11.29
N HIS A 28 -13.37 9.13 11.17
CA HIS A 28 -14.25 9.28 10.00
C HIS A 28 -15.33 10.34 10.27
N LEU A 29 -15.46 11.32 9.39
CA LEU A 29 -16.43 12.41 9.53
C LEU A 29 -17.73 12.12 8.75
N PRO A 30 -18.87 12.72 9.16
CA PRO A 30 -20.15 12.54 8.48
C PRO A 30 -20.18 13.02 7.02
N ASP A 31 -19.30 13.94 6.65
CA ASP A 31 -19.12 14.48 5.30
C ASP A 31 -18.21 13.62 4.40
N ASN A 32 -17.88 12.40 4.84
CA ASN A 32 -16.94 11.47 4.21
C ASN A 32 -15.49 11.98 4.14
N THR A 33 -15.13 12.97 4.95
CA THR A 33 -13.74 13.36 5.16
C THR A 33 -13.12 12.61 6.35
N PHE A 34 -11.82 12.83 6.58
CA PHE A 34 -11.07 12.18 7.65
C PHE A 34 -10.45 13.23 8.57
N ARG A 35 -10.36 12.90 9.86
CA ARG A 35 -9.60 13.68 10.86
C ARG A 35 -8.59 12.78 11.55
N ASN A 36 -7.66 13.37 12.30
CA ASN A 36 -6.71 12.57 13.08
C ASN A 36 -7.44 11.73 14.17
N PRO A 37 -6.90 10.56 14.54
CA PRO A 37 -7.39 9.78 15.69
C PRO A 37 -7.45 10.59 16.98
N GLU A 38 -8.29 10.15 17.91
CA GLU A 38 -8.41 10.78 19.24
C GLU A 38 -7.05 10.84 19.96
N GLY A 39 -6.76 11.97 20.62
CA GLY A 39 -5.48 12.21 21.28
C GLY A 39 -4.33 12.65 20.36
N SER A 40 -4.55 12.76 19.05
CA SER A 40 -3.54 13.28 18.13
C SER A 40 -3.25 14.76 18.40
N PRO A 41 -1.99 15.22 18.23
CA PRO A 41 -1.67 16.64 18.36
C PRO A 41 -2.47 17.49 17.36
N VAL A 42 -3.04 18.59 17.82
CA VAL A 42 -3.63 19.61 16.95
C VAL A 42 -2.49 20.31 16.23
N ARG A 43 -2.53 20.32 14.89
CA ARG A 43 -1.53 21.03 14.09
C ARG A 43 -1.87 22.52 14.08
N ASP A 44 -0.94 23.34 14.57
CA ASP A 44 -0.91 24.79 14.36
C ASP A 44 -0.02 25.09 13.14
N ASP A 45 -0.39 26.08 12.35
CA ASP A 45 0.35 26.56 11.18
C ASP A 45 1.77 27.04 11.54
N LYS A 46 2.03 27.30 12.83
CA LYS A 46 3.32 27.76 13.36
C LYS A 46 4.24 26.64 13.86
N ILE A 47 3.90 25.36 13.64
CA ILE A 47 4.72 24.25 14.13
C ILE A 47 6.06 24.19 13.38
N LYS A 48 7.16 24.31 14.14
CA LYS A 48 8.50 23.95 13.67
C LYS A 48 8.70 22.45 13.82
N TRP A 49 8.97 21.76 12.71
CA TRP A 49 9.26 20.33 12.74
C TRP A 49 10.55 20.03 13.51
N SER A 50 10.45 19.19 14.55
CA SER A 50 11.60 18.73 15.33
C SER A 50 12.02 17.33 14.90
N TYR A 51 13.13 17.23 14.19
CA TYR A 51 13.73 15.93 13.83
C TYR A 51 14.14 15.12 15.07
N SER A 52 14.53 15.79 16.16
CA SER A 52 14.87 15.13 17.43
C SER A 52 13.66 14.40 18.03
N THR A 53 12.52 15.11 18.11
CA THR A 53 11.26 14.54 18.60
C THR A 53 10.81 13.39 17.69
N PHE A 54 10.81 13.61 16.37
CA PHE A 54 10.45 12.57 15.40
C PHE A 54 11.31 11.31 15.56
N ASN A 55 12.62 11.44 15.64
CA ASN A 55 13.53 10.31 15.80
C ASN A 55 13.32 9.57 17.13
N LYS A 56 13.03 10.31 18.22
CA LYS A 56 12.72 9.72 19.53
C LYS A 56 11.44 8.88 19.48
N GLU A 57 10.38 9.39 18.85
CA GLU A 57 9.11 8.67 18.71
C GLU A 57 9.23 7.49 17.73
N LYS A 58 9.91 7.68 16.59
CA LYS A 58 10.16 6.62 15.61
C LYS A 58 10.85 5.40 16.23
N LYS A 59 11.80 5.60 17.14
CA LYS A 59 12.51 4.52 17.84
C LYS A 59 11.63 3.68 18.77
N LYS A 60 10.46 4.20 19.17
CA LYS A 60 9.50 3.45 20.01
C LYS A 60 8.65 2.48 19.20
N LEU A 61 8.60 2.65 17.88
CA LEU A 61 7.83 1.78 17.01
C LEU A 61 8.49 0.40 16.97
N ASP A 62 7.68 -0.64 17.05
CA ASP A 62 8.14 -1.99 16.74
C ASP A 62 8.41 -2.08 15.23
N MET A 63 9.67 -2.29 14.88
CA MET A 63 10.14 -2.42 13.50
C MET A 63 10.25 -3.90 13.08
N THR A 64 9.72 -4.83 13.89
CA THR A 64 9.69 -6.25 13.56
C THR A 64 8.79 -6.47 12.35
N ILE A 65 9.39 -6.88 11.24
CA ILE A 65 8.66 -7.25 10.04
C ILE A 65 8.32 -8.74 10.15
N PRO A 66 7.05 -9.15 9.97
CA PRO A 66 6.69 -10.56 9.95
C PRO A 66 7.51 -11.32 8.90
N GLY A 67 7.96 -12.54 9.23
CA GLY A 67 8.87 -13.29 8.37
C GLY A 67 8.26 -13.67 7.01
N ASP A 68 6.94 -13.77 6.93
CA ASP A 68 6.16 -14.00 5.72
C ASP A 68 6.00 -12.74 4.83
N HIS A 69 6.33 -11.56 5.35
CA HIS A 69 6.37 -10.31 4.58
C HIS A 69 7.72 -10.08 3.88
N VAL A 70 8.72 -10.93 4.14
CA VAL A 70 10.07 -10.81 3.56
C VAL A 70 10.44 -12.10 2.86
N LEU A 71 10.73 -12.02 1.56
CA LEU A 71 11.30 -13.14 0.83
C LEU A 71 12.74 -13.38 1.27
N LYS A 72 13.11 -14.65 1.50
CA LYS A 72 14.49 -15.01 1.80
C LYS A 72 15.36 -14.77 0.57
N LYS A 73 16.57 -14.28 0.80
CA LYS A 73 17.54 -13.96 -0.25
C LYS A 73 17.83 -15.18 -1.12
N GLU A 74 17.97 -16.34 -0.51
CA GLU A 74 18.31 -17.60 -1.18
C GLU A 74 17.22 -18.01 -2.17
N ASP A 75 15.95 -17.84 -1.78
CA ASP A 75 14.80 -18.15 -2.63
C ASP A 75 14.74 -17.20 -3.83
N VAL A 76 14.98 -15.89 -3.61
CA VAL A 76 15.04 -14.88 -4.69
C VAL A 76 16.17 -15.20 -5.68
N LEU A 77 17.36 -15.53 -5.19
CA LEU A 77 18.50 -15.86 -6.07
C LEU A 77 18.26 -17.13 -6.87
N LYS A 78 17.69 -18.17 -6.24
CA LYS A 78 17.31 -19.41 -6.92
C LYS A 78 16.26 -19.15 -8.01
N ASP A 79 15.27 -18.31 -7.72
CA ASP A 79 14.22 -17.96 -8.66
C ASP A 79 14.76 -17.19 -9.87
N LEU A 80 15.65 -16.20 -9.64
CA LEU A 80 16.34 -15.45 -10.70
C LEU A 80 17.21 -16.37 -11.58
N ALA A 81 17.98 -17.28 -10.96
CA ALA A 81 18.81 -18.24 -11.69
C ALA A 81 17.96 -19.19 -12.55
N SER A 82 16.82 -19.66 -12.03
CA SER A 82 15.90 -20.51 -12.80
C SER A 82 15.33 -19.84 -14.05
N LYS A 83 15.25 -18.50 -14.04
CA LYS A 83 14.71 -17.68 -15.13
C LYS A 83 15.80 -17.05 -16.02
N GLN A 84 17.08 -17.36 -15.78
CA GLN A 84 18.21 -16.68 -16.43
C GLN A 84 18.27 -16.84 -17.95
N ASN A 85 17.64 -17.89 -18.50
CA ASN A 85 17.62 -18.18 -19.94
C ASN A 85 16.37 -17.62 -20.64
N GLY A 86 15.45 -16.99 -19.91
CA GLY A 86 14.22 -16.42 -20.44
C GLY A 86 14.13 -14.91 -20.25
N ASN A 87 13.08 -14.34 -20.84
CA ASN A 87 12.68 -12.96 -20.56
C ASN A 87 11.77 -12.95 -19.33
N TYR A 88 11.91 -11.93 -18.47
CA TYR A 88 11.06 -11.79 -17.29
C TYR A 88 10.87 -10.33 -16.89
N ILE A 89 9.80 -10.10 -16.13
CA ILE A 89 9.55 -8.86 -15.39
C ILE A 89 9.40 -9.26 -13.91
N GLY A 90 10.31 -8.78 -13.07
CA GLY A 90 10.29 -8.98 -11.63
C GLY A 90 9.97 -7.68 -10.92
N TRP A 91 8.95 -7.68 -10.05
CA TRP A 91 8.67 -6.53 -9.19
C TRP A 91 9.52 -6.65 -7.91
N ILE A 92 10.27 -5.59 -7.59
CA ILE A 92 11.19 -5.58 -6.43
C ILE A 92 10.81 -4.50 -5.39
N GLY A 93 9.58 -3.99 -5.46
CA GLY A 93 8.99 -3.06 -4.49
C GLY A 93 8.66 -1.68 -5.08
N HIS A 94 7.75 -0.95 -4.41
CA HIS A 94 7.21 0.34 -4.87
C HIS A 94 6.81 0.28 -6.37
N ALA A 95 7.47 1.07 -7.21
CA ALA A 95 7.31 1.08 -8.66
C ALA A 95 8.65 0.78 -9.37
N THR A 96 9.41 -0.14 -8.77
CA THR A 96 10.72 -0.59 -9.23
C THR A 96 10.61 -2.00 -9.79
N PHE A 97 11.03 -2.18 -11.04
CA PHE A 97 10.98 -3.44 -11.78
C PHE A 97 12.35 -3.81 -12.30
N LEU A 98 12.64 -5.11 -12.26
CA LEU A 98 13.76 -5.76 -12.94
C LEU A 98 13.22 -6.41 -14.21
N ILE A 99 13.64 -5.95 -15.39
CA ILE A 99 13.16 -6.42 -16.68
C ILE A 99 14.33 -7.05 -17.43
N LYS A 100 14.21 -8.32 -17.82
CA LYS A 100 15.20 -9.01 -18.66
C LYS A 100 14.62 -9.26 -20.05
N LEU A 101 15.35 -8.81 -21.07
CA LEU A 101 15.06 -9.00 -22.49
C LEU A 101 16.34 -9.52 -23.18
N GLY A 102 16.42 -10.83 -23.37
CA GLY A 102 17.61 -11.52 -23.86
C GLY A 102 18.80 -11.33 -22.92
N GLU A 103 19.86 -10.73 -23.42
CA GLU A 103 21.06 -10.41 -22.64
C GLU A 103 20.94 -9.07 -21.87
N THR A 104 19.96 -8.24 -22.22
CA THR A 104 19.76 -6.94 -21.58
C THR A 104 18.94 -7.08 -20.30
N THR A 105 19.42 -6.44 -19.23
CA THR A 105 18.69 -6.29 -17.97
C THR A 105 18.51 -4.81 -17.65
N ILE A 106 17.27 -4.40 -17.39
CA ILE A 106 16.86 -3.02 -17.11
C ILE A 106 16.31 -2.97 -15.68
N ILE A 107 16.68 -1.94 -14.94
CA ILE A 107 16.09 -1.63 -13.63
C ILE A 107 15.36 -0.30 -13.75
N THR A 108 14.06 -0.30 -13.45
CA THR A 108 13.28 0.94 -13.38
C THR A 108 13.36 1.51 -11.97
N ALA A 109 13.36 2.83 -11.85
CA ALA A 109 13.24 3.51 -10.56
C ALA A 109 12.25 4.67 -10.70
N VAL A 110 11.53 4.98 -9.63
CA VAL A 110 10.75 6.21 -9.56
C VAL A 110 11.61 7.30 -8.94
N SER A 111 11.83 8.35 -9.73
CA SER A 111 12.38 9.62 -9.29
C SER A 111 11.26 10.46 -8.67
N TYR A 112 11.32 10.71 -7.37
CA TYR A 112 10.54 11.80 -6.76
C TYR A 112 11.36 13.08 -6.90
N THR A 113 11.07 13.87 -7.93
CA THR A 113 11.52 15.27 -8.09
C THR A 113 10.46 16.22 -7.62
#